data_AF-A0A4Q6F2J2-F1
#
_entry.id   AF-A0A4Q6F2J2-F1
#
_cell.length_a   1.000
_cell.length_b   1.000
_cell.length_c   1.000
_cell.angle_alpha   90.00
_cell.angle_beta   90.00
_cell.angle_gamma   90.00
#
_symmetry.space_group_name_H-M   'P 1'
#
loop_
_entity.id
_entity.type
_entity.pdbx_description
1 polymer ?
#
loop_
_entity_poly.entity_id
_entity_poly.type
_entity_poly.pdbx_seq_one_letter_code
_entity_poly.pdbx_strand_id
1 'polypeptide(L)'
;MMKKFITASILLGLLSACGSSPKTASRTGGDDFGGEYSPTTSAGGEGSTESHAASGFAQSANAGKPSAASASQAGTAVSQGTLVDAIKSQNDEQIARIAGQLLTQNPNDVRALNAMGMYYFKKGKVDAAKFLLNKAMVANPNVGEIHNNMGLIYLSNNERREAIKSFRKALDINGNDGIAAANAGSIYV
;
A
#
# COMPACT_ATOMS: atom_id res chain seq x y z
N MET A 1 55.70 -12.19 22.30
CA MET A 1 56.13 -10.82 22.63
C MET A 1 55.07 -9.82 22.14
N MET A 2 54.41 -9.17 23.09
CA MET A 2 53.83 -7.82 23.09
C MET A 2 53.08 -7.27 21.85
N LYS A 3 51.75 -7.17 22.01
CA LYS A 3 50.84 -6.23 21.35
C LYS A 3 51.32 -4.77 21.58
N LYS A 4 51.37 -3.95 20.54
CA LYS A 4 51.44 -2.49 20.66
C LYS A 4 50.08 -1.87 20.33
N PHE A 5 49.58 -1.15 21.31
CA PHE A 5 48.34 -0.39 21.35
C PHE A 5 48.58 1.05 20.90
N ILE A 6 47.56 1.64 20.27
CA ILE A 6 47.08 3.04 20.40
C ILE A 6 48.00 4.18 19.90
N THR A 7 47.48 4.98 18.97
CA THR A 7 47.20 6.41 19.25
C THR A 7 46.24 7.01 18.22
N ALA A 8 45.20 7.65 18.74
CA ALA A 8 44.19 8.40 18.03
C ALA A 8 44.76 9.75 17.54
N SER A 9 44.25 10.24 16.42
CA SER A 9 44.39 11.64 16.02
C SER A 9 43.01 12.16 15.62
N ILE A 10 42.27 12.58 16.64
CA ILE A 10 41.14 13.50 16.54
C ILE A 10 41.60 14.75 17.27
N LEU A 11 41.84 15.86 16.57
CA LEU A 11 41.31 17.18 16.91
C LEU A 11 41.72 18.25 15.89
N LEU A 12 40.75 19.14 15.63
CA LEU A 12 40.89 20.60 15.58
C LEU A 12 40.64 21.26 14.21
N GLY A 13 39.50 21.93 14.13
CA GLY A 13 39.10 22.82 13.05
C GLY A 13 37.76 23.50 13.33
N LEU A 14 37.62 24.12 14.51
CA LEU A 14 36.58 25.10 14.82
C LEU A 14 36.97 26.45 14.20
N LEU A 15 36.07 27.06 13.42
CA LEU A 15 35.91 28.52 13.28
C LEU A 15 34.51 28.74 12.67
N SER A 16 33.50 29.01 13.50
CA SER A 16 33.05 30.34 13.91
C SER A 16 32.03 30.97 12.95
N ALA A 17 30.87 31.21 13.55
CA ALA A 17 29.70 31.91 13.07
C ALA A 17 29.93 33.37 12.67
N CYS A 18 29.09 33.86 11.75
CA CYS A 18 28.45 35.19 11.79
C CYS A 18 27.30 35.16 10.75
N GLY A 19 26.03 35.39 11.13
CA GLY A 19 25.37 36.70 11.06
C GLY A 19 24.91 36.97 9.62
N SER A 20 23.70 37.40 9.25
CA SER A 20 22.60 38.07 9.94
C SER A 20 21.53 38.34 8.87
N SER A 21 20.24 38.17 9.20
CA SER A 21 19.12 38.75 8.42
C SER A 21 19.07 40.27 8.64
N PRO A 22 18.54 41.07 7.69
CA PRO A 22 17.18 41.59 7.91
C PRO A 22 16.31 41.87 6.65
N LYS A 23 15.02 42.12 6.94
CA LYS A 23 13.89 42.56 6.09
C LYS A 23 14.10 43.87 5.32
N THR A 24 13.20 44.08 4.35
CA THR A 24 12.56 45.34 3.80
C THR A 24 12.70 45.40 2.28
N ALA A 25 11.81 45.95 1.44
CA ALA A 25 10.45 46.46 1.50
C ALA A 25 9.97 46.70 0.05
N SER A 26 8.64 46.67 -0.15
CA SER A 26 7.79 47.41 -1.12
C SER A 26 8.38 48.11 -2.37
N ARG A 27 7.70 47.94 -3.51
CA ARG A 27 7.26 48.98 -4.51
C ARG A 27 6.55 48.28 -5.69
N THR A 28 5.24 48.45 -5.89
CA THR A 28 4.46 49.51 -6.60
C THR A 28 4.41 49.38 -8.12
N GLY A 29 3.18 49.48 -8.69
CA GLY A 29 2.83 49.62 -10.11
C GLY A 29 2.29 48.31 -10.69
N GLY A 30 1.00 48.12 -11.03
CA GLY A 30 -0.02 49.08 -11.47
C GLY A 30 0.14 49.31 -12.96
N ASP A 31 -0.65 48.60 -13.78
CA ASP A 31 -1.08 48.99 -15.14
C ASP A 31 -2.31 48.15 -15.56
N ASP A 32 -3.30 48.90 -16.04
CA ASP A 32 -4.67 48.58 -16.46
C ASP A 32 -4.78 48.12 -17.94
N PHE A 33 -6.02 47.80 -18.35
CA PHE A 33 -6.57 47.46 -19.68
C PHE A 33 -6.55 45.97 -20.05
N GLY A 34 -7.67 45.29 -20.37
CA GLY A 34 -8.96 45.76 -20.90
C GLY A 34 -9.25 44.94 -22.16
N GLY A 35 -10.20 44.00 -22.10
CA GLY A 35 -10.52 43.12 -23.21
C GLY A 35 -11.75 42.26 -22.95
N GLU A 36 -12.91 42.83 -23.25
CA GLU A 36 -14.23 42.19 -23.28
C GLU A 36 -14.26 41.01 -24.26
N TYR A 37 -14.84 39.88 -23.85
CA TYR A 37 -15.53 38.96 -24.75
C TYR A 37 -16.82 38.47 -24.07
N SER A 38 -17.94 38.84 -24.67
CA SER A 38 -19.32 38.59 -24.22
C SER A 38 -19.74 37.12 -24.34
N PRO A 39 -20.73 36.67 -23.53
CA PRO A 39 -21.37 35.37 -23.71
C PRO A 39 -22.57 35.50 -24.67
N THR A 40 -22.61 34.71 -25.74
CA THR A 40 -23.82 34.57 -26.57
C THR A 40 -24.68 33.44 -26.03
N THR A 41 -25.84 33.84 -25.53
CA THR A 41 -27.04 33.03 -25.29
C THR A 41 -27.62 32.51 -26.61
N SER A 42 -28.10 31.26 -26.62
CA SER A 42 -29.12 30.79 -27.56
C SER A 42 -30.06 29.85 -26.81
N ALA A 43 -31.33 30.21 -26.81
CA ALA A 43 -32.45 29.57 -26.12
C ALA A 43 -33.30 28.72 -27.09
N GLY A 44 -34.16 27.87 -26.51
CA GLY A 44 -35.36 27.27 -27.13
C GLY A 44 -35.14 25.90 -27.78
N GLY A 45 -36.02 24.89 -27.67
CA GLY A 45 -37.33 24.69 -27.03
C GLY A 45 -37.58 23.16 -26.99
N GLU A 46 -38.16 22.61 -25.93
CA GLU A 46 -39.60 22.27 -25.77
C GLU A 46 -40.11 21.05 -26.57
N GLY A 47 -40.70 20.09 -25.81
CA GLY A 47 -41.73 19.11 -26.22
C GLY A 47 -41.26 17.95 -27.11
N SER A 48 -41.78 16.72 -27.06
CA SER A 48 -42.91 16.13 -26.37
C SER A 48 -42.95 14.61 -26.70
N THR A 49 -43.37 13.80 -25.72
CA THR A 49 -44.30 12.64 -25.82
C THR A 49 -43.99 11.39 -26.68
N GLU A 50 -44.37 10.25 -26.06
CA GLU A 50 -44.80 8.93 -26.60
C GLU A 50 -43.71 7.92 -27.04
N SER A 51 -43.51 6.80 -26.33
CA SER A 51 -44.34 5.56 -26.29
C SER A 51 -44.26 4.75 -27.59
N HIS A 52 -43.58 3.59 -27.57
CA HIS A 52 -43.92 2.30 -28.23
C HIS A 52 -42.83 1.27 -27.84
N ALA A 53 -43.11 0.35 -26.92
CA ALA A 53 -43.58 -1.02 -27.19
C ALA A 53 -42.56 -1.93 -27.90
N ALA A 54 -41.96 -2.84 -27.12
CA ALA A 54 -41.52 -4.17 -27.59
C ALA A 54 -41.53 -5.17 -26.42
N SER A 55 -42.70 -5.78 -26.22
CA SER A 55 -42.89 -7.21 -25.88
C SER A 55 -42.00 -8.10 -26.76
N GLY A 56 -41.50 -9.28 -26.38
CA GLY A 56 -41.71 -10.21 -25.28
C GLY A 56 -41.01 -11.54 -25.63
N PHE A 57 -41.28 -12.58 -24.83
CA PHE A 57 -40.75 -13.96 -24.82
C PHE A 57 -39.41 -14.17 -24.10
N ALA A 58 -39.22 -15.16 -23.23
CA ALA A 58 -40.12 -16.02 -22.45
C ALA A 58 -39.23 -16.76 -21.42
N GLN A 59 -39.87 -17.19 -20.35
CA GLN A 59 -39.32 -17.99 -19.24
C GLN A 59 -38.59 -19.27 -19.69
N SER A 60 -37.53 -19.62 -18.97
CA SER A 60 -37.46 -20.96 -18.37
C SER A 60 -36.63 -20.93 -17.09
N ALA A 61 -37.26 -21.45 -16.05
CA ALA A 61 -36.67 -21.71 -14.76
C ALA A 61 -35.43 -22.59 -14.87
N ASN A 62 -34.40 -22.25 -14.10
CA ASN A 62 -33.70 -23.28 -13.34
C ASN A 62 -33.25 -22.71 -12.00
N ALA A 63 -34.03 -23.06 -10.98
CA ALA A 63 -33.67 -22.94 -9.58
C ALA A 63 -32.54 -23.93 -9.27
N GLY A 64 -31.31 -23.58 -9.65
CA GLY A 64 -30.10 -24.17 -9.08
C GLY A 64 -29.72 -23.39 -7.83
N LYS A 65 -30.23 -23.79 -6.67
CA LYS A 65 -29.62 -23.42 -5.38
C LYS A 65 -28.10 -23.62 -5.51
N PRO A 66 -27.24 -22.70 -5.04
CA PRO A 66 -25.91 -23.12 -4.64
C PRO A 66 -26.10 -24.22 -3.60
N SER A 67 -25.80 -25.44 -4.02
CA SER A 67 -25.73 -26.62 -3.17
C SER A 67 -24.91 -26.25 -1.93
N ALA A 68 -25.50 -26.46 -0.77
CA ALA A 68 -24.90 -26.25 0.54
C ALA A 68 -23.79 -27.27 0.80
N ALA A 69 -22.70 -27.16 0.03
CA ALA A 69 -21.49 -27.95 0.17
C ALA A 69 -20.28 -27.02 0.38
N SER A 70 -20.35 -26.19 1.44
CA SER A 70 -19.18 -25.72 2.20
C SER A 70 -19.55 -25.06 3.54
N ALA A 71 -20.78 -25.28 4.04
CA ALA A 71 -21.21 -24.83 5.37
C ALA A 71 -20.73 -25.78 6.49
N SER A 72 -19.43 -26.09 6.54
CA SER A 72 -18.87 -27.00 7.55
C SER A 72 -17.58 -26.50 8.20
N GLN A 73 -17.38 -25.18 8.31
CA GLN A 73 -16.43 -24.59 9.28
C GLN A 73 -16.97 -23.28 9.90
N ALA A 74 -18.27 -23.21 10.15
CA ALA A 74 -18.85 -22.18 11.00
C ALA A 74 -18.87 -22.69 12.45
N GLY A 75 -17.82 -22.41 13.22
CA GLY A 75 -17.80 -22.81 14.63
C GLY A 75 -16.53 -22.51 15.41
N THR A 76 -15.38 -22.31 14.76
CA THR A 76 -14.17 -21.83 15.44
C THR A 76 -14.06 -20.33 15.27
N ALA A 77 -14.04 -19.60 16.39
CA ALA A 77 -13.72 -18.17 16.39
C ALA A 77 -12.34 -17.98 15.74
N VAL A 78 -12.33 -17.39 14.56
CA VAL A 78 -11.11 -17.10 13.82
C VAL A 78 -10.34 -16.05 14.60
N SER A 79 -9.06 -16.31 14.83
CA SER A 79 -8.19 -15.45 15.62
C SER A 79 -6.85 -15.25 14.95
N GLN A 80 -6.09 -14.28 15.45
CA GLN A 80 -4.71 -14.08 15.04
C GLN A 80 -3.85 -15.34 15.22
N GLY A 81 -4.10 -16.15 16.24
CA GLY A 81 -3.42 -17.44 16.44
C GLY A 81 -3.64 -18.40 15.28
N THR A 82 -4.90 -18.54 14.84
CA THR A 82 -5.23 -19.40 13.70
C THR A 82 -4.62 -18.93 12.39
N LEU A 83 -4.46 -17.61 12.20
CA LEU A 83 -3.75 -17.06 11.03
C LEU A 83 -2.26 -17.43 11.07
N VAL A 84 -1.62 -17.30 12.22
CA VAL A 84 -0.20 -17.66 12.41
C VAL A 84 0.02 -19.14 12.11
N ASP A 85 -0.86 -20.02 12.59
CA ASP A 85 -0.72 -21.45 12.34
C ASP A 85 -0.88 -21.78 10.85
N ALA A 86 -1.84 -21.15 10.17
CA ALA A 86 -2.00 -21.30 8.72
C ALA A 86 -0.77 -20.82 7.93
N ILE A 87 -0.17 -19.70 8.34
CA ILE A 87 1.07 -19.18 7.75
C ILE A 87 2.23 -20.16 7.95
N LYS A 88 2.38 -20.71 9.15
CA LYS A 88 3.43 -21.70 9.45
C LYS A 88 3.25 -22.99 8.63
N SER A 89 2.00 -23.44 8.47
CA SER A 89 1.66 -24.59 7.65
C SER A 89 1.69 -24.31 6.15
N GLN A 90 1.98 -23.07 5.74
CA GLN A 90 2.03 -22.63 4.34
C GLN A 90 0.78 -22.98 3.52
N ASN A 91 -0.38 -23.01 4.18
CA ASN A 91 -1.64 -23.34 3.54
C ASN A 91 -2.29 -22.05 3.01
N ASP A 92 -2.00 -21.72 1.74
CA ASP A 92 -2.42 -20.45 1.12
C ASP A 92 -3.94 -20.25 1.11
N GLU A 93 -4.70 -21.31 0.86
CA GLU A 93 -6.16 -21.28 0.84
C GLU A 93 -6.72 -21.03 2.25
N GLN A 94 -6.13 -21.65 3.28
CA GLN A 94 -6.49 -21.39 4.66
C GLN A 94 -6.10 -19.97 5.10
N ILE A 95 -4.94 -19.48 4.68
CA ILE A 95 -4.49 -18.11 4.92
C ILE A 95 -5.51 -17.12 4.36
N ALA A 96 -5.89 -17.27 3.08
CA ALA A 96 -6.84 -16.37 2.44
C ALA A 96 -8.21 -16.36 3.15
N ARG A 97 -8.72 -17.54 3.50
CA ARG A 97 -10.00 -17.67 4.21
C ARG A 97 -9.97 -17.00 5.57
N ILE A 98 -8.96 -17.31 6.39
CA ILE A 98 -8.81 -16.76 7.75
C ILE A 98 -8.58 -15.25 7.70
N ALA A 99 -7.67 -14.78 6.84
CA ALA A 99 -7.41 -13.36 6.67
C ALA A 99 -8.68 -12.63 6.22
N GLY A 100 -9.46 -13.19 5.29
CA GLY A 100 -10.73 -12.61 4.86
C GLY A 100 -11.73 -12.46 6.01
N GLN A 101 -11.88 -13.49 6.86
CA GLN A 101 -12.75 -13.44 8.04
C GLN A 101 -12.29 -12.39 9.05
N LEU A 102 -10.97 -12.28 9.30
CA LEU A 102 -10.41 -11.24 10.18
C LEU A 102 -10.64 -9.84 9.62
N LEU A 103 -10.55 -9.66 8.30
CA LEU A 103 -10.81 -8.38 7.64
C LEU A 103 -12.29 -7.98 7.68
N THR A 104 -13.21 -8.94 7.71
CA THR A 104 -14.64 -8.66 7.96
C THR A 104 -14.86 -8.15 9.39
N GLN A 105 -14.12 -8.67 10.36
CA GLN A 105 -14.22 -8.24 11.77
C GLN A 105 -13.52 -6.89 12.00
N ASN A 106 -12.31 -6.73 11.46
CA ASN A 106 -11.51 -5.51 11.51
C ASN A 106 -10.88 -5.25 10.13
N PRO A 107 -11.44 -4.34 9.33
CA PRO A 107 -10.94 -4.03 7.99
C PRO A 107 -9.52 -3.48 7.93
N ASN A 108 -8.99 -3.00 9.07
CA ASN A 108 -7.66 -2.41 9.20
C ASN A 108 -6.69 -3.33 9.96
N ASP A 109 -7.02 -4.61 10.11
CA ASP A 109 -6.13 -5.58 10.74
C ASP A 109 -4.84 -5.76 9.90
N VAL A 110 -3.74 -5.23 10.41
CA VAL A 110 -2.46 -5.14 9.69
C VAL A 110 -1.94 -6.52 9.29
N ARG A 111 -2.09 -7.53 10.17
CA ARG A 111 -1.60 -8.89 9.91
C ARG A 111 -2.45 -9.59 8.85
N ALA A 112 -3.77 -9.43 8.92
CA ALA A 112 -4.67 -9.99 7.93
C ALA A 112 -4.51 -9.30 6.56
N LEU A 113 -4.34 -7.97 6.53
CA LEU A 113 -4.03 -7.22 5.30
C LEU A 113 -2.72 -7.69 4.68
N ASN A 114 -1.68 -7.88 5.49
CA ASN A 114 -0.39 -8.40 5.03
C ASN A 114 -0.51 -9.81 4.44
N ALA A 115 -1.15 -10.72 5.17
CA ALA A 115 -1.32 -12.11 4.75
C ALA A 115 -2.14 -12.22 3.47
N MET A 116 -3.23 -11.44 3.35
CA MET A 116 -4.03 -11.38 2.13
C MET A 116 -3.25 -10.76 0.96
N GLY A 117 -2.44 -9.72 1.22
CA GLY A 117 -1.56 -9.12 0.22
C GLY A 117 -0.56 -10.13 -0.34
N MET A 118 0.11 -10.87 0.54
CA MET A 118 1.06 -11.92 0.14
C MET A 118 0.38 -13.10 -0.57
N TYR A 119 -0.85 -13.45 -0.18
CA TYR A 119 -1.66 -14.42 -0.93
C TYR A 119 -1.90 -13.96 -2.38
N TYR A 120 -2.34 -12.71 -2.58
CA TYR A 120 -2.54 -12.17 -3.93
C TYR A 120 -1.25 -12.09 -4.73
N PHE A 121 -0.15 -11.74 -4.08
CA PHE A 121 1.17 -11.70 -4.71
C PHE A 121 1.58 -13.07 -5.24
N LYS A 122 1.44 -14.14 -4.44
CA LYS A 122 1.69 -15.53 -4.87
C LYS A 122 0.82 -15.95 -6.05
N LYS A 123 -0.40 -15.42 -6.17
CA LYS A 123 -1.30 -15.67 -7.32
C LYS A 123 -1.01 -14.76 -8.53
N GLY A 124 0.07 -13.98 -8.51
CA GLY A 124 0.46 -13.06 -9.59
C GLY A 124 -0.38 -11.79 -9.68
N LYS A 125 -1.28 -11.54 -8.72
CA LYS A 125 -2.15 -10.35 -8.67
C LYS A 125 -1.44 -9.20 -7.97
N VAL A 126 -0.40 -8.69 -8.61
CA VAL A 126 0.53 -7.68 -8.09
C VAL A 126 -0.18 -6.42 -7.61
N ASP A 127 -1.11 -5.86 -8.39
CA ASP A 127 -1.78 -4.60 -8.02
C ASP A 127 -2.66 -4.77 -6.77
N ALA A 128 -3.36 -5.90 -6.66
CA ALA A 128 -4.14 -6.23 -5.48
C ALA A 128 -3.25 -6.39 -4.24
N ALA A 129 -2.08 -7.01 -4.40
CA ALA A 129 -1.10 -7.15 -3.33
C ALA A 129 -0.58 -5.79 -2.86
N LYS A 130 -0.14 -4.92 -3.80
CA LYS A 130 0.30 -3.55 -3.48
C LYS A 130 -0.80 -2.75 -2.78
N PHE A 131 -2.05 -2.85 -3.25
CA PHE A 131 -3.18 -2.17 -2.62
C PHE A 131 -3.37 -2.58 -1.14
N LEU A 132 -3.34 -3.89 -0.86
CA LEU A 132 -3.52 -4.39 0.51
C LEU A 132 -2.35 -4.05 1.43
N LEU A 133 -1.12 -4.12 0.94
CA LEU A 133 0.05 -3.70 1.73
C LEU A 133 0.05 -2.20 1.98
N ASN A 134 -0.37 -1.37 1.01
CA ASN A 134 -0.56 0.06 1.24
C ASN A 134 -1.61 0.33 2.32
N LYS A 135 -2.72 -0.41 2.32
CA LYS A 135 -3.73 -0.31 3.38
C LYS A 135 -3.15 -0.71 4.74
N ALA A 136 -2.31 -1.75 4.79
CA ALA A 136 -1.61 -2.17 6.00
C ALA A 136 -0.66 -1.07 6.53
N MET A 137 0.07 -0.40 5.62
CA MET A 137 0.95 0.72 5.95
C MET A 137 0.19 1.94 6.48
N VAL A 138 -1.00 2.23 5.94
CA VAL A 138 -1.88 3.29 6.45
C VAL A 138 -2.40 2.95 7.83
N ALA A 139 -2.78 1.68 8.07
CA ALA A 139 -3.28 1.21 9.35
C ALA A 139 -2.18 1.20 10.44
N ASN A 140 -0.95 0.80 10.11
CA ASN A 140 0.20 0.93 10.98
C ASN A 140 1.50 1.11 10.16
N PRO A 141 2.08 2.32 10.14
CA PRO A 141 3.28 2.59 9.35
C PRO A 141 4.57 2.00 9.93
N ASN A 142 4.55 1.57 11.20
CA ASN A 142 5.72 1.13 11.97
C ASN A 142 5.88 -0.40 12.02
N VAL A 143 5.39 -1.11 11.00
CA VAL A 143 5.55 -2.57 10.89
C VAL A 143 6.54 -2.88 9.77
N GLY A 144 7.79 -3.19 10.15
CA GLY A 144 8.89 -3.44 9.21
C GLY A 144 8.59 -4.55 8.19
N GLU A 145 7.88 -5.61 8.62
CA GLU A 145 7.48 -6.74 7.77
C GLU A 145 6.68 -6.27 6.53
N ILE A 146 5.83 -5.26 6.66
CA ILE A 146 5.02 -4.75 5.55
C ILE A 146 5.90 -4.08 4.49
N HIS A 147 6.87 -3.29 4.93
CA HIS A 147 7.85 -2.65 4.04
C HIS A 147 8.76 -3.68 3.37
N ASN A 148 9.16 -4.72 4.10
CA ASN A 148 9.90 -5.84 3.52
C ASN A 148 9.08 -6.54 2.43
N ASN A 149 7.82 -6.86 2.70
CA ASN A 149 6.94 -7.53 1.73
C ASN A 149 6.66 -6.64 0.50
N MET A 150 6.50 -5.33 0.69
CA MET A 150 6.40 -4.38 -0.42
C MET A 150 7.68 -4.38 -1.27
N GLY A 151 8.86 -4.47 -0.62
CA GLY A 151 10.15 -4.58 -1.30
C GLY A 151 10.26 -5.83 -2.17
N LEU A 152 9.77 -6.98 -1.67
CA LEU A 152 9.72 -8.24 -2.44
C LEU A 152 8.82 -8.11 -3.68
N ILE A 153 7.66 -7.46 -3.55
CA ILE A 153 6.76 -7.22 -4.67
C ILE A 153 7.44 -6.34 -5.72
N TYR A 154 8.03 -5.21 -5.31
CA TYR A 154 8.78 -4.35 -6.24
C TYR A 154 9.91 -5.10 -6.94
N LEU A 155 10.68 -5.91 -6.20
CA LEU A 155 11.79 -6.67 -6.76
C LEU A 155 11.30 -7.67 -7.82
N SER A 156 10.20 -8.37 -7.56
CA SER A 156 9.62 -9.33 -8.52
C SER A 156 9.13 -8.68 -9.81
N ASN A 157 8.79 -7.39 -9.76
CA ASN A 157 8.41 -6.59 -10.94
C ASN A 157 9.61 -5.87 -11.58
N ASN A 158 10.84 -6.19 -11.16
CA ASN A 158 12.06 -5.53 -11.62
C ASN A 158 12.16 -4.02 -11.24
N GLU A 159 11.36 -3.57 -10.27
CA GLU A 159 11.35 -2.20 -9.73
C GLU A 159 12.43 -2.06 -8.62
N ARG A 160 13.70 -2.27 -8.98
CA ARG A 160 14.81 -2.41 -8.00
C ARG A 160 15.00 -1.20 -7.08
N ARG A 161 14.85 0.03 -7.58
CA ARG A 161 15.05 1.24 -6.75
C ARG A 161 13.99 1.33 -5.66
N GLU A 162 12.76 0.96 -5.96
CA GLU A 162 11.61 0.98 -5.08
C GLU A 162 11.69 -0.16 -4.06
N ALA A 163 12.21 -1.32 -4.49
CA ALA A 163 12.54 -2.42 -3.60
C ALA A 163 13.58 -2.01 -2.54
N ILE A 164 14.69 -1.38 -2.95
CA ILE A 164 15.73 -0.88 -2.04
C ILE A 164 15.14 0.11 -1.03
N LYS A 165 14.33 1.08 -1.48
CA LYS A 165 13.68 2.05 -0.58
C LYS A 165 12.82 1.34 0.48
N SER A 166 12.07 0.32 0.07
CA SER A 166 11.19 -0.43 0.94
C SER A 166 11.96 -1.27 1.96
N PHE A 167 13.01 -1.98 1.54
CA PHE A 167 13.87 -2.74 2.48
C PHE A 167 14.61 -1.83 3.45
N ARG A 168 15.10 -0.67 3.00
CA ARG A 168 15.69 0.33 3.89
C ARG A 168 14.70 0.81 4.94
N LYS A 169 13.44 1.07 4.55
CA LYS A 169 12.42 1.47 5.52
C LYS A 169 12.12 0.37 6.55
N ALA A 170 12.13 -0.90 6.13
CA ALA A 170 12.02 -2.04 7.05
C ALA A 170 13.17 -2.05 8.08
N LEU A 171 14.41 -1.81 7.62
CA LEU A 171 15.59 -1.71 8.48
C LEU A 171 15.57 -0.48 9.40
N ASP A 172 15.06 0.67 8.93
CA ASP A 172 14.92 1.87 9.76
C ASP A 172 13.94 1.64 10.93
N ILE A 173 12.91 0.81 10.72
CA ILE A 173 11.94 0.43 11.76
C ILE A 173 12.54 -0.64 12.67
N ASN A 174 13.16 -1.66 12.08
CA ASN A 174 13.76 -2.79 12.78
C ASN A 174 15.23 -2.93 12.35
N GLY A 175 16.12 -2.24 13.06
CA GLY A 175 17.56 -2.16 12.73
C GLY A 175 18.32 -3.50 12.71
N ASN A 176 17.70 -4.59 13.18
CA ASN A 176 18.27 -5.93 13.20
C ASN A 176 17.42 -6.94 12.42
N ASP A 177 16.62 -6.49 11.45
CA ASP A 177 15.87 -7.37 10.55
C ASP A 177 16.83 -8.01 9.51
N GLY A 178 17.35 -9.18 9.87
CA GLY A 178 18.26 -9.93 9.01
C GLY A 178 17.65 -10.34 7.66
N ILE A 179 16.32 -10.48 7.58
CA ILE A 179 15.62 -10.81 6.33
C ILE A 179 15.64 -9.59 5.41
N ALA A 180 15.27 -8.41 5.93
CA ALA A 180 15.31 -7.17 5.15
C ALA A 180 16.73 -6.83 4.69
N ALA A 181 17.74 -7.06 5.52
CA ALA A 181 19.15 -6.86 5.16
C ALA A 181 19.60 -7.80 4.04
N ALA A 182 19.26 -9.08 4.12
CA ALA A 182 19.57 -10.06 3.08
C ALA A 182 18.87 -9.71 1.75
N ASN A 183 17.61 -9.30 1.81
CA ASN A 183 16.84 -8.89 0.62
C ASN A 183 17.38 -7.60 -0.02
N ALA A 184 17.86 -6.65 0.78
CA ALA A 184 18.54 -5.48 0.23
C ALA A 184 19.88 -5.86 -0.40
N GLY A 185 20.65 -6.72 0.25
CA GLY A 185 21.95 -7.21 -0.24
C GLY A 185 21.84 -7.94 -1.57
N SER A 186 20.81 -8.76 -1.76
CA SER A 186 20.61 -9.54 -3.00
C SER A 186 20.37 -8.69 -4.25
N ILE A 187 20.05 -7.40 -4.10
CA ILE A 187 19.87 -6.48 -5.24
C ILE A 187 21.20 -6.00 -5.81
N TYR A 188 22.26 -5.98 -4.99
CA TYR A 188 23.56 -5.39 -5.35
C TYR A 188 24.60 -6.41 -5.83
N VAL A 189 24.29 -7.71 -5.78
CA VAL A 189 25.10 -8.82 -6.34
C VAL A 189 24.63 -9.19 -7.73
#